data_AF-A0A399G0U3-F1
#
_entry.id   AF-A0A399G0U3-F1
#
_cell.length_a   1.000
_cell.length_b   1.000
_cell.length_c   1.000
_cell.angle_alpha   90.00
_cell.angle_beta   90.00
_cell.angle_gamma   90.00
#
_symmetry.space_group_name_H-M   'P 1'
#
loop_
_entity.id
_entity.type
_entity.pdbx_description
1 polymer ?
#
loop_
_entity_poly.entity_id
_entity_poly.type
_entity_poly.pdbx_seq_one_letter_code
_entity_poly.pdbx_strand_id
1 'polypeptide(L)'
;MSSNMRNTERANQLAKDAMTEAHGTCSTVYTQIDYARDFLRMNWTGHASSTYDDALILWLEELRLITNDMNNMIELFGGTERAMIAMEDENTVMGSSWLKDLNPNQAG
;
A
#
# COMPACT_ATOMS: atom_id res chain seq x y z
N MET A 1 -9.74 -10.47 -22.39
CA MET A 1 -9.72 -10.01 -20.98
C MET A 1 -11.14 -10.09 -20.40
N SER A 2 -11.38 -10.94 -19.39
CA SER A 2 -12.70 -11.03 -18.72
C SER A 2 -12.97 -9.74 -17.94
N SER A 3 -14.21 -9.23 -17.96
CA SER A 3 -14.59 -7.99 -17.25
C SER A 3 -14.23 -8.03 -15.76
N ASN A 4 -14.27 -9.22 -15.16
CA ASN A 4 -13.93 -9.43 -13.76
C ASN A 4 -12.46 -9.14 -13.46
N MET A 5 -11.53 -9.50 -14.35
CA MET A 5 -10.10 -9.23 -14.15
C MET A 5 -9.80 -7.72 -14.21
N ARG A 6 -10.33 -7.01 -15.21
CA ARG A 6 -10.19 -5.53 -15.28
C ARG A 6 -10.74 -4.82 -14.04
N ASN A 7 -11.86 -5.32 -13.50
CA ASN A 7 -12.45 -4.76 -12.28
C ASN A 7 -11.55 -5.01 -11.06
N THR A 8 -10.98 -6.21 -10.92
CA THR A 8 -10.05 -6.55 -9.84
C THR A 8 -8.75 -5.75 -9.92
N GLU A 9 -8.17 -5.59 -11.10
CA GLU A 9 -6.98 -4.77 -11.32
C GLU A 9 -7.22 -3.31 -10.91
N ARG A 10 -8.33 -2.73 -11.37
CA ARG A 10 -8.72 -1.36 -10.99
C ARG A 10 -8.97 -1.23 -9.50
N ALA A 11 -9.57 -2.24 -8.86
CA ALA A 11 -9.79 -2.24 -7.41
C ALA A 11 -8.47 -2.28 -6.63
N ASN A 12 -7.49 -3.09 -7.07
CA ASN A 12 -6.16 -3.15 -6.45
C ASN A 12 -5.42 -1.81 -6.59
N GLN A 13 -5.51 -1.17 -7.76
CA GLN A 13 -4.88 0.13 -7.97
C GLN A 13 -5.51 1.22 -7.08
N LEU A 14 -6.85 1.27 -6.99
CA LEU A 14 -7.54 2.19 -6.07
C LEU A 14 -7.17 1.95 -4.60
N ALA A 15 -7.08 0.69 -4.18
CA ALA A 15 -6.70 0.34 -2.82
C ALA A 15 -5.25 0.78 -2.52
N LYS A 16 -4.33 0.57 -3.45
CA LYS A 16 -2.93 1.02 -3.34
C LYS A 16 -2.81 2.53 -3.23
N ASP A 17 -3.53 3.28 -4.07
CA ASP A 17 -3.50 4.75 -4.05
C ASP A 17 -4.06 5.30 -2.73
N ALA A 18 -5.20 4.76 -2.28
CA ALA A 18 -5.80 5.14 -1.01
C ALA A 18 -4.87 4.85 0.19
N MET A 19 -4.20 3.69 0.20
CA MET A 19 -3.23 3.35 1.24
C MET A 19 -1.99 4.24 1.19
N THR A 20 -1.53 4.62 -0.01
CA THR A 20 -0.40 5.54 -0.18
C THR A 20 -0.71 6.93 0.36
N GLU A 21 -1.92 7.44 0.08
CA GLU A 21 -2.40 8.73 0.60
C GLU A 21 -2.54 8.69 2.13
N ALA A 22 -3.18 7.64 2.66
CA ALA A 22 -3.34 7.44 4.09
C ALA A 22 -1.97 7.35 4.80
N HIS A 23 -1.03 6.57 4.26
CA HIS A 23 0.34 6.46 4.77
C HIS A 23 1.03 7.83 4.84
N GLY A 24 0.94 8.64 3.78
CA GLY A 24 1.50 10.00 3.75
C GLY A 24 0.89 10.93 4.79
N THR A 25 -0.43 10.81 5.00
CA THR A 25 -1.16 11.59 6.00
C THR A 25 -0.75 11.19 7.42
N CYS A 26 -0.70 9.89 7.71
CA CYS A 26 -0.23 9.36 8.99
C CYS A 26 1.21 9.79 9.29
N SER A 27 2.10 9.74 8.30
CA SER A 27 3.49 10.20 8.45
C SER A 27 3.58 11.69 8.81
N THR A 28 2.75 12.51 8.17
CA THR A 28 2.69 13.95 8.45
C THR A 28 2.19 14.22 9.87
N VAL A 29 1.12 13.53 10.27
CA VAL A 29 0.54 13.66 11.62
C VAL A 29 1.51 13.18 12.70
N TYR A 30 2.23 12.08 12.45
CA TYR A 30 3.28 11.60 13.35
C TYR A 30 4.30 12.69 13.64
N THR A 31 4.87 13.31 12.59
CA THR A 31 5.88 14.37 12.75
C THR A 31 5.33 15.59 13.50
N GLN A 32 4.09 15.99 13.23
CA GLN A 32 3.47 17.13 13.93
C GLN A 32 3.30 16.86 15.43
N ILE A 33 2.85 15.67 15.79
CA ILE A 33 2.64 15.31 17.21
C ILE A 33 3.95 15.05 17.92
N ASP A 34 4.94 14.44 17.26
CA ASP A 34 6.30 14.27 17.80
C ASP A 34 6.93 15.64 18.13
N TYR A 35 6.81 16.61 17.23
CA TYR A 35 7.24 17.99 17.48
C TYR A 35 6.49 18.64 18.64
N ALA A 36 5.16 18.51 18.69
CA ALA A 36 4.36 19.06 19.78
C ALA A 36 4.69 18.42 21.13
N ARG A 37 4.97 17.11 21.15
CA ARG A 37 5.44 16.37 22.34
C ARG A 37 6.75 16.98 22.83
N ASP A 38 7.74 17.10 21.95
CA ASP A 38 9.05 17.64 22.33
C ASP A 38 8.95 19.07 22.87
N PHE A 39 8.13 19.92 22.23
CA PHE A 39 7.83 21.25 22.75
C PHE A 39 7.21 21.23 24.15
N LEU A 40 6.24 20.35 24.39
CA LEU A 40 5.61 20.20 25.71
C LEU A 40 6.60 19.72 26.76
N ARG A 41 7.46 18.73 26.44
CA ARG A 41 8.48 18.22 27.37
C ARG A 41 9.48 19.29 27.81
N MET A 42 9.82 20.22 26.92
CA MET A 42 10.75 21.31 27.24
C MET A 42 10.14 22.36 28.19
N ASN A 43 8.82 22.55 28.15
CA ASN A 43 8.15 23.66 28.83
C ASN A 43 7.26 23.24 30.00
N TRP A 44 6.86 21.96 30.07
CA TRP A 44 5.95 21.43 31.08
C TRP A 44 6.60 20.27 31.84
N THR A 45 6.86 20.51 33.12
CA THR A 45 7.51 19.55 34.02
C THR A 45 6.60 19.13 35.17
N GLY A 46 6.88 17.96 35.75
CA GLY A 46 6.13 17.40 36.86
C GLY A 46 5.52 16.03 36.54
N HIS A 47 4.83 15.44 37.52
CA HIS A 47 4.29 14.07 37.38
C HIS A 47 3.25 13.97 36.26
N ALA A 48 2.36 14.95 36.14
CA ALA A 48 1.33 14.97 35.10
C ALA A 48 1.92 15.06 33.69
N SER A 49 3.01 15.81 33.50
CA SER A 49 3.67 15.90 32.20
C SER A 49 4.38 14.60 31.81
N SER A 50 4.94 13.87 32.79
CA SER A 50 5.50 12.54 32.57
C SER A 50 4.44 11.55 32.10
N THR A 51 3.27 11.50 32.73
CA THR A 51 2.18 10.59 32.30
C THR A 51 1.68 10.93 30.89
N TYR A 52 1.61 12.21 30.57
CA TYR A 52 1.23 12.66 29.23
C TYR A 52 2.28 12.32 28.17
N ASP A 53 3.57 12.45 28.50
CA ASP A 53 4.69 12.04 27.65
C ASP A 53 4.63 10.54 27.32
N ASP A 54 4.44 9.70 28.35
CA ASP A 54 4.30 8.25 28.18
C ASP A 54 3.11 7.89 27.26
N ALA A 55 1.96 8.54 27.46
CA ALA A 55 0.78 8.33 26.62
C ALA A 55 1.02 8.74 25.15
N LEU A 56 1.73 9.84 24.91
CA LEU A 56 2.09 10.28 23.57
C LEU A 56 3.11 9.36 22.90
N ILE A 57 4.07 8.82 23.65
CA ILE A 57 5.02 7.84 23.13
C ILE A 57 4.28 6.59 22.64
N LEU A 58 3.38 6.03 23.46
CA LEU A 58 2.57 4.88 23.08
C LEU A 58 1.72 5.17 21.84
N TRP A 59 1.07 6.34 21.81
CA TRP A 59 0.26 6.73 20.66
C TRP A 59 1.07 6.86 19.37
N LEU A 60 2.28 7.43 19.43
CA LEU A 60 3.20 7.52 18.30
C LEU A 60 3.67 6.13 17.85
N GLU A 61 3.96 5.22 18.79
CA GLU A 61 4.35 3.85 18.49
C GLU A 61 3.24 3.09 17.74
N GLU A 62 2.00 3.17 18.22
CA GLU A 62 0.84 2.57 17.55
C GLU A 62 0.62 3.15 16.15
N LEU A 63 0.75 4.47 15.99
CA LEU A 63 0.65 5.11 14.68
C LEU A 63 1.73 4.61 13.71
N ARG A 64 2.95 4.38 14.22
CA ARG A 64 4.04 3.81 13.42
C ARG A 64 3.74 2.38 13.00
N LEU A 65 3.18 1.55 13.87
CA LEU A 65 2.78 0.18 13.54
C LEU A 65 1.71 0.18 12.44
N ILE A 66 0.67 1.00 12.58
CA ILE A 66 -0.38 1.16 11.56
C ILE A 66 0.22 1.61 10.23
N THR A 67 1.15 2.55 10.25
CA THR A 67 1.81 3.08 9.04
C THR A 67 2.66 2.00 8.36
N ASN A 68 3.35 1.15 9.13
CA ASN A 68 4.08 0.00 8.58
C ASN A 68 3.13 -1.02 7.94
N ASP A 69 1.98 -1.30 8.57
CA ASP A 69 0.97 -2.19 8.01
C ASP A 69 0.38 -1.64 6.71
N MET A 70 0.17 -0.32 6.60
CA MET A 70 -0.22 0.31 5.34
C MET A 70 0.82 0.09 4.23
N ASN A 71 2.12 0.17 4.54
CA ASN A 71 3.17 -0.15 3.55
C ASN A 71 3.10 -1.60 3.09
N ASN A 72 2.90 -2.54 4.01
CA ASN A 72 2.72 -3.96 3.66
C ASN A 72 1.50 -4.15 2.74
N MET A 73 0.40 -3.43 2.98
CA MET A 73 -0.78 -3.47 2.11
C MET A 73 -0.51 -2.87 0.72
N ILE A 74 0.22 -1.75 0.62
CA ILE A 74 0.64 -1.15 -0.65
C ILE A 74 1.45 -2.16 -1.48
N GLU A 75 2.40 -2.85 -0.84
CA GLU A 75 3.20 -3.90 -1.48
C GLU A 75 2.34 -5.07 -1.95
N LEU A 76 1.39 -5.52 -1.12
CA LEU A 76 0.48 -6.61 -1.46
C LEU A 76 -0.38 -6.27 -2.68
N PHE A 77 -1.00 -5.09 -2.72
CA PHE A 77 -1.83 -4.68 -3.85
C PHE A 77 -1.00 -4.50 -5.12
N GLY A 78 0.19 -3.89 -5.04
CA GLY A 78 1.08 -3.73 -6.19
C GLY A 78 1.75 -5.04 -6.65
N GLY A 79 1.95 -6.01 -5.76
CA GLY A 79 2.40 -7.35 -6.10
C GLY A 79 1.32 -8.15 -6.82
N THR A 80 0.08 -8.05 -6.34
CA THR A 80 -1.09 -8.70 -6.94
C THR A 80 -1.36 -8.20 -8.36
N GLU A 81 -1.24 -6.90 -8.59
CA GLU A 81 -1.34 -6.29 -9.93
C GLU A 81 -0.28 -6.86 -10.90
N ARG A 82 0.99 -6.88 -10.49
CA ARG A 82 2.09 -7.44 -11.30
C ARG A 82 1.90 -8.92 -11.63
N ALA A 83 1.44 -9.71 -10.66
CA ALA A 83 1.16 -11.13 -10.88
C ALA A 83 0.00 -11.36 -11.87
N MET A 84 -1.04 -10.52 -11.81
CA MET A 84 -2.14 -10.57 -12.79
C MET A 84 -1.66 -10.24 -14.21
N ILE A 85 -0.85 -9.19 -14.37
CA ILE A 85 -0.30 -8.81 -15.68
C ILE A 85 0.60 -9.93 -16.24
N ALA A 86 1.48 -10.51 -15.42
CA ALA A 86 2.34 -11.60 -15.84
C ALA A 86 1.54 -12.84 -16.31
N MET A 87 0.44 -13.17 -15.62
CA MET A 87 -0.45 -14.25 -16.02
C MET A 87 -1.23 -13.93 -17.32
N GLU A 88 -1.54 -12.66 -17.58
CA GLU A 88 -2.13 -12.22 -18.86
C GLU A 88 -1.13 -12.37 -20.01
N ASP A 89 0.12 -11.96 -19.81
CA ASP A 89 1.19 -12.10 -20.80
C ASP A 89 1.45 -13.57 -21.14
N GLU A 90 1.55 -14.44 -20.12
CA GLU A 90 1.74 -15.88 -20.32
C GLU A 90 0.57 -16.50 -21.11
N ASN A 91 -0.68 -16.19 -20.74
CA ASN A 91 -1.85 -16.69 -21.46
C ASN A 91 -1.92 -16.17 -22.91
N THR A 92 -1.48 -14.94 -23.17
CA THR A 92 -1.44 -14.35 -24.51
C THR A 92 -0.39 -15.05 -25.38
N VAL A 93 0.79 -15.33 -24.84
CA VAL A 93 1.85 -16.07 -25.52
C VAL A 93 1.43 -17.52 -25.80
N MET A 94 0.84 -18.21 -24.83
CA MET A 94 0.36 -19.59 -25.02
C MET A 94 -0.79 -19.66 -26.04
N GLY A 95 -1.76 -18.74 -25.95
CA GLY A 95 -2.89 -18.71 -26.89
C GLY A 95 -2.47 -18.40 -28.33
N SER A 96 -1.49 -17.50 -28.51
CA SER A 96 -0.94 -17.18 -29.83
C SER A 96 -0.11 -18.33 -30.42
N SER A 97 0.59 -19.10 -29.59
CA SER A 97 1.27 -20.34 -30.03
C SER A 97 0.28 -21.37 -30.55
N TRP A 98 -0.80 -21.64 -29.80
CA TRP A 98 -1.81 -22.62 -30.22
C TRP A 98 -2.57 -22.21 -31.48
N LEU A 99 -2.85 -20.92 -31.66
CA LEU A 99 -3.46 -20.42 -32.90
C LEU A 99 -2.58 -20.67 -34.13
N LYS A 100 -1.27 -20.54 -33.96
CA LYS A 100 -0.28 -20.77 -35.01
C LYS A 100 -0.16 -22.26 -35.35
N ASP A 101 -0.27 -23.13 -34.34
CA ASP A 101 -0.24 -24.58 -34.49
C ASP A 101 -1.54 -25.16 -35.09
N LEU A 102 -2.69 -24.52 -34.82
CA LEU A 102 -3.98 -24.92 -35.38
C LEU A 102 -4.22 -24.41 -36.81
N ASN A 103 -3.58 -23.31 -37.21
CA ASN A 103 -3.72 -22.73 -38.54
C ASN A 103 -2.34 -22.49 -39.21
N PRO A 104 -1.50 -23.53 -39.38
CA PRO A 104 -0.13 -23.39 -39.86
C PRO A 104 -0.03 -22.86 -41.31
N ASN A 105 -1.15 -22.84 -42.05
CA ASN A 105 -1.21 -22.44 -43.45
C ASN A 105 -1.83 -21.04 -43.68
N GLN A 106 -2.25 -20.31 -42.65
CA GLN A 106 -2.61 -18.89 -42.77
C GLN A 106 -1.35 -18.02 -42.68
N ALA A 107 -0.42 -18.25 -43.60
CA ALA A 107 0.61 -17.27 -43.92
C ALA A 107 0.04 -16.36 -45.01
N GLY A 108 -0.37 -15.16 -44.61
CA GLY A 108 -0.84 -14.07 -45.46
C GLY A 108 -0.85 -12.78 -44.68
#